data_AF-A0A915XIW3-F1
#
_entry.id   AF-A0A915XIW3-F1
#
_cell.length_a   1.000
_cell.length_b   1.000
_cell.length_c   1.000
_cell.angle_alpha   90.00
_cell.angle_beta   90.00
_cell.angle_gamma   90.00
#
_symmetry.space_group_name_H-M   'P 1'
#
loop_
_entity.id
_entity.type
_entity.pdbx_description
1 polymer ?
#
loop_
_entity_poly.entity_id
_entity_poly.type
_entity_poly.pdbx_seq_one_letter_code
_entity_poly.pdbx_strand_id
1 'polypeptide(L)'
;MDFIAMDVKATPERYHILAGVPVEPARIMSSIGIISRAGIPAMFRTTWVDGLHRPEERELIPAMLPPSMQHVFQPFRPENALRPDLCGSFSTNS
;
A
#
# COMPACT_ATOMS: atom_id res chain seq x y z
N MET A 1 -18.94 10.51 -10.84
CA MET A 1 -18.62 9.08 -11.00
C MET A 1 -18.13 8.60 -9.66
N ASP A 2 -18.85 7.67 -9.04
CA ASP A 2 -18.47 7.09 -7.76
C ASP A 2 -17.50 5.93 -8.04
N PHE A 3 -16.27 6.08 -7.57
CA PHE A 3 -15.19 5.12 -7.79
C PHE A 3 -14.35 5.03 -6.53
N ILE A 4 -14.04 3.80 -6.10
CA ILE A 4 -13.25 3.57 -4.89
C ILE A 4 -11.84 3.12 -5.29
N ALA A 5 -10.83 3.79 -4.75
CA ALA A 5 -9.46 3.30 -4.79
C ALA A 5 -8.95 3.13 -3.37
N MET A 6 -8.48 1.93 -3.03
CA MET A 6 -7.86 1.66 -1.73
C MET A 6 -6.38 1.36 -1.92
N ASP A 7 -5.53 2.00 -1.11
CA ASP A 7 -4.12 1.66 -1.05
C ASP A 7 -3.91 0.44 -0.12
N VAL A 8 -3.35 -0.63 -0.69
CA VAL A 8 -2.89 -1.83 0.01
C VAL A 8 -1.40 -1.68 0.21
N LYS A 9 -0.99 -1.45 1.45
CA LYS A 9 0.38 -1.03 1.77
C LYS A 9 1.39 -2.16 1.73
N ALA A 10 1.05 -3.36 2.20
CA ALA A 10 1.94 -4.52 2.26
C ALA A 10 1.12 -5.78 2.54
N THR A 11 1.77 -6.94 2.72
CA THR A 11 1.08 -8.12 3.28
C THR A 11 0.60 -7.85 4.72
N PRO A 12 -0.41 -8.58 5.23
CA PRO A 12 -1.04 -8.25 6.50
C PRO A 12 -0.05 -8.21 7.68
N GLU A 13 0.95 -9.09 7.68
CA GLU A 13 1.96 -9.22 8.73
C GLU A 13 2.90 -8.00 8.76
N ARG A 14 3.10 -7.36 7.60
CA ARG A 14 4.05 -6.26 7.39
C ARG A 14 3.37 -4.90 7.25
N TYR A 15 2.04 -4.87 7.24
CA TYR A 15 1.25 -3.67 7.01
C TYR A 15 1.63 -2.52 7.94
N HIS A 16 1.95 -2.83 9.21
CA HIS A 16 2.36 -1.85 10.23
C HIS A 16 3.63 -1.07 9.85
N ILE A 17 4.58 -1.70 9.13
CA ILE A 17 5.84 -1.07 8.72
C ILE A 17 5.57 0.11 7.80
N LEU A 18 4.67 -0.07 6.83
CA LEU A 18 4.34 0.96 5.84
C LEU A 18 3.20 1.87 6.26
N ALA A 19 2.36 1.43 7.19
CA ALA A 19 1.35 2.30 7.81
C ALA A 19 1.97 3.28 8.84
N GLY A 20 3.14 2.95 9.41
CA GLY A 20 3.80 3.74 10.45
C GLY A 20 3.10 3.68 11.81
N VAL A 21 2.08 2.84 11.94
CA VAL A 21 1.28 2.65 13.15
C VAL A 21 0.94 1.16 13.32
N PRO A 22 0.62 0.70 14.55
CA PRO A 22 0.03 -0.62 14.73
C PRO A 22 -1.25 -0.76 13.91
N VAL A 23 -1.33 -1.82 13.12
CA VAL A 23 -2.50 -2.13 12.30
C VAL A 23 -2.93 -3.55 12.61
N GLU A 24 -4.23 -3.74 12.80
CA GLU A 24 -4.82 -5.06 12.94
C GLU A 24 -5.08 -5.67 11.55
N PRO A 25 -4.40 -6.79 11.19
CA PRO A 25 -4.53 -7.43 9.88
C PRO A 25 -5.99 -7.74 9.48
N ALA A 26 -6.79 -8.21 10.43
CA ALA A 26 -8.18 -8.57 10.21
C ALA A 26 -9.04 -7.38 9.71
N ARG A 27 -8.74 -6.16 10.17
CA ARG A 27 -9.46 -4.95 9.75
C ARG A 27 -9.13 -4.56 8.31
N ILE A 28 -7.90 -4.77 7.88
CA ILE A 28 -7.50 -4.56 6.48
C ILE A 28 -8.24 -5.55 5.57
N MET A 29 -8.24 -6.84 5.92
CA MET A 29 -8.94 -7.87 5.16
C MET A 29 -10.46 -7.64 5.12
N SER A 30 -11.04 -7.19 6.23
CA SER A 30 -12.45 -6.81 6.30
C SER A 30 -12.76 -5.65 5.35
N SER A 31 -11.92 -4.61 5.33
CA SER A 31 -12.08 -3.45 4.45
C SER A 31 -12.00 -3.83 2.97
N ILE A 32 -11.02 -4.67 2.60
CA ILE A 32 -10.90 -5.24 1.25
C ILE A 32 -12.21 -5.96 0.88
N GLY A 33 -12.71 -6.82 1.77
CA GLY A 33 -13.96 -7.55 1.55
C GLY A 33 -15.18 -6.64 1.38
N ILE A 34 -15.30 -5.58 2.18
CA ILE A 34 -16.40 -4.60 2.09
C ILE A 34 -16.35 -3.91 0.73
N ILE A 35 -15.19 -3.37 0.34
CA ILE A 35 -15.03 -2.65 -0.93
C ILE A 35 -15.35 -3.56 -2.10
N SER A 36 -14.86 -4.80 -2.08
CA SER A 36 -15.08 -5.75 -3.15
C SER A 36 -16.54 -6.21 -3.30
N ARG A 37 -17.38 -6.01 -2.28
CA ARG A 37 -18.82 -6.32 -2.31
C ARG A 37 -19.73 -5.10 -2.39
N ALA A 38 -19.17 -3.89 -2.44
CA ALA A 38 -19.93 -2.64 -2.38
C ALA A 38 -20.80 -2.38 -3.62
N GLY A 39 -20.59 -3.13 -4.72
CA GLY A 39 -21.35 -2.94 -5.97
C GLY A 39 -20.97 -1.68 -6.74
N ILE A 40 -19.91 -0.98 -6.32
CA ILE A 40 -19.37 0.22 -6.96
C ILE A 40 -18.02 -0.14 -7.60
N PRO A 41 -17.69 0.39 -8.79
CA PRO A 41 -16.38 0.22 -9.39
C PRO A 41 -15.25 0.55 -8.40
N ALA A 42 -14.31 -0.39 -8.25
CA ALA A 42 -13.22 -0.25 -7.30
C ALA A 42 -11.89 -0.81 -7.84
N MET A 43 -10.78 -0.26 -7.33
CA MET A 43 -9.44 -0.80 -7.55
C MET A 43 -8.60 -0.78 -6.26
N PHE A 44 -7.61 -1.65 -6.22
CA PHE A 44 -6.55 -1.63 -5.22
C PHE A 44 -5.25 -1.10 -5.83
N ARG A 45 -4.47 -0.40 -5.03
CA ARG A 45 -3.16 0.10 -5.44
C ARG A 45 -2.12 -0.21 -4.39
N THR A 46 -0.88 -0.43 -4.79
CA THR A 46 0.25 -0.53 -3.87
C THR A 46 1.35 0.41 -4.30
N THR A 47 1.69 1.36 -3.43
CA THR A 47 2.86 2.22 -3.62
C THR A 47 4.10 1.44 -3.24
N TRP A 48 4.84 0.97 -4.24
CA TRP A 48 6.06 0.20 -4.02
C TRP A 48 7.18 1.12 -3.53
N VAL A 49 7.66 0.84 -2.34
CA VAL A 49 8.79 1.52 -1.69
C VAL A 49 9.94 0.53 -1.55
N ASP A 50 11.03 0.79 -2.27
CA ASP A 50 12.24 -0.01 -2.18
C ASP A 50 12.84 0.05 -0.77
N GLY A 51 13.30 -1.09 -0.27
CA GLY A 51 13.83 -1.23 1.09
C GLY A 51 12.76 -1.44 2.19
N LEU A 52 11.50 -1.05 1.96
CA LEU A 52 10.39 -1.34 2.88
C LEU A 52 9.58 -2.56 2.47
N HIS A 53 9.41 -2.80 1.17
CA HIS A 53 8.81 -4.04 0.68
C HIS A 53 9.86 -5.12 0.52
N ARG A 54 9.43 -6.38 0.69
CA ARG A 54 10.24 -7.53 0.28
C ARG A 54 9.87 -7.96 -1.15
N PRO A 55 10.81 -8.46 -1.96
CA PRO A 55 10.53 -8.87 -3.34
C PRO A 55 9.35 -9.84 -3.48
N GLU A 56 9.19 -10.76 -2.53
CA GLU A 56 8.10 -11.76 -2.51
C GLU A 56 6.71 -11.11 -2.39
N GLU A 57 6.64 -9.90 -1.81
CA GLU A 57 5.38 -9.16 -1.69
C GLU A 57 4.81 -8.74 -3.05
N ARG A 58 5.62 -8.76 -4.13
CA ARG A 58 5.10 -8.54 -5.49
C ARG A 58 4.09 -9.57 -5.94
N GLU A 59 4.22 -10.80 -5.46
CA GLU A 59 3.31 -11.91 -5.80
C GLU A 59 2.25 -12.09 -4.71
N LEU A 60 2.63 -11.93 -3.44
CA LEU A 60 1.73 -12.14 -2.32
C LEU A 60 0.63 -11.08 -2.23
N ILE A 61 0.93 -9.80 -2.50
CA ILE A 61 -0.06 -8.71 -2.40
C ILE A 61 -1.20 -8.90 -3.42
N PRO A 62 -0.96 -9.13 -4.72
CA PRO A 62 -2.05 -9.42 -5.64
C PRO A 62 -2.80 -10.71 -5.28
N ALA A 63 -2.10 -11.75 -4.83
CA ALA A 63 -2.70 -13.05 -4.51
C ALA A 63 -3.67 -13.03 -3.32
N MET A 64 -3.50 -12.10 -2.37
CA MET A 64 -4.43 -11.93 -1.24
C MET A 64 -5.66 -11.08 -1.57
N LEU A 65 -5.71 -10.45 -2.73
CA LEU A 65 -6.84 -9.63 -3.16
C LEU A 65 -7.87 -10.47 -3.93
N PRO A 66 -9.15 -10.08 -3.94
CA PRO A 66 -10.16 -10.76 -4.74
C PRO A 66 -9.77 -10.79 -6.22
N PRO A 67 -9.76 -11.97 -6.90
CA PRO A 67 -9.30 -12.08 -8.29
C PRO A 67 -10.06 -11.23 -9.30
N SER A 68 -11.29 -10.84 -8.97
CA SER A 68 -12.15 -10.00 -9.81
C SER A 68 -11.82 -8.50 -9.72
N MET A 69 -10.92 -8.10 -8.83
CA MET A 69 -10.59 -6.70 -8.57
C MET A 69 -9.27 -6.33 -9.25
N GLN A 70 -9.23 -5.13 -9.83
CA GLN A 70 -8.00 -4.61 -10.40
C GLN A 70 -7.00 -4.23 -9.30
N HIS A 71 -5.74 -4.60 -9.49
CA HIS A 71 -4.63 -4.18 -8.65
C HIS A 71 -3.49 -3.62 -9.51
N VAL A 72 -2.88 -2.52 -9.04
CA VAL A 72 -1.73 -1.92 -9.72
C VAL A 72 -0.63 -1.55 -8.72
N PHE A 73 0.62 -1.75 -9.13
CA PHE A 73 1.78 -1.19 -8.44
C PHE A 73 2.09 0.20 -9.00
N GLN A 74 2.27 1.17 -8.10
CA GLN A 74 2.75 2.50 -8.43
C GLN A 74 4.12 2.72 -7.78
N PRO A 75 5.10 3.32 -8.48
CA PRO A 75 6.39 3.61 -7.88
C PRO A 75 6.24 4.71 -6.81
N PHE A 76 6.95 4.56 -5.69
CA PHE A 76 7.07 5.64 -4.72
C PHE A 76 7.84 6.83 -5.32
N ARG A 77 7.27 8.03 -5.22
CA ARG A 77 7.90 9.28 -5.65
C ARG A 77 8.16 10.17 -4.43
N PRO A 78 9.40 10.26 -3.94
CA PRO A 78 9.72 11.00 -2.72
C PRO A 78 9.43 12.51 -2.85
N GLU A 79 9.53 13.06 -4.05
CA GLU A 79 9.17 14.44 -4.40
C GLU A 79 7.71 14.82 -4.11
N ASN A 80 6.81 13.83 -3.98
CA ASN A 80 5.40 14.03 -3.68
C ASN A 80 5.02 13.63 -2.25
N ALA A 81 5.99 13.25 -1.41
CA ALA A 81 5.73 13.01 0.00
C ALA A 81 5.44 14.36 0.68
N LEU A 82 4.27 14.50 1.32
CA LEU A 82 3.74 15.75 1.91
C LEU A 82 4.51 16.27 3.15
N ARG A 83 5.82 15.99 3.25
CA ARG A 83 6.74 16.48 4.29
C ARG A 83 8.16 16.64 3.70
N PRO A 84 8.66 17.87 3.52
CA PRO A 84 10.05 18.16 3.11
C PRO A 84 11.11 17.55 4.05
N ASP A 85 10.72 17.25 5.27
CA ASP A 85 11.50 16.76 6.40
C ASP A 85 11.84 15.26 6.33
N LEU A 86 11.31 14.51 5.34
CA LEU A 86 11.76 13.14 5.02
C LEU A 86 12.88 13.10 3.97
N CYS A 87 13.26 14.24 3.38
CA CYS A 87 14.49 14.38 2.62
C CYS A 87 15.66 14.58 3.59
N GLY A 88 16.12 13.49 4.18
CA GLY A 88 17.36 13.46 4.96
C GLY A 88 18.55 13.82 4.08
N SER A 89 19.01 15.07 4.19
CA SER A 89 20.30 15.51 3.72
C SER A 89 21.39 14.76 4.49
N PHE A 90 22.02 13.78 3.86
CA PHE A 90 23.33 13.33 4.32
C PHE A 90 24.37 14.38 3.89
N SER A 91 24.43 15.45 4.67
CA SER A 91 25.66 16.23 4.79
C SER A 91 26.50 15.58 5.89
N THR A 92 27.49 14.79 5.51
CA THR A 92 28.65 14.52 6.38
C THR A 92 29.89 15.05 5.71
N ASN A 93 30.35 16.14 6.31
CA ASN A 93 31.64 16.79 6.14
C ASN A 93 32.72 15.88 6.76
N SER A 94 33.73 15.47 5.98
CA SER A 94 35.16 15.28 6.37
C SER A 94 35.94 14.78 5.16
#